data_AF-A0A534U4L2-F1
#
_entry.id   AF-A0A534U4L2-F1
#
_cell.length_a   1.000
_cell.length_b   1.000
_cell.length_c   1.000
_cell.angle_alpha   90.00
_cell.angle_beta   90.00
_cell.angle_gamma   90.00
#
_symmetry.space_group_name_H-M   'P 1'
#
loop_
_entity.id
_entity.type
_entity.pdbx_description
1 polymer ?
#
loop_
_entity_poly.entity_id
_entity_poly.type
_entity_poly.pdbx_seq_one_letter_code
_entity_poly.pdbx_strand_id
1 'polypeptide(L)' 'MKNGFKAMDSDMHVMEPCDLWQKYIDKKFLDRAPIGLNRHKRDLGVQVDGKIMPRPTPKPIPALGPIR' A
#
# COMPACT_ATOMS: atom_id res chain seq x y z
N MET A 1 -28.52 -9.52 6.68
CA MET A 1 -28.83 -8.36 5.80
C MET A 1 -30.14 -7.74 6.29
N LYS A 2 -30.20 -6.41 6.47
CA LYS A 2 -31.37 -5.72 7.04
C LYS A 2 -32.51 -5.70 6.00
N ASN A 3 -33.59 -6.41 6.27
CA ASN A 3 -34.82 -6.42 5.45
C ASN A 3 -34.62 -6.73 3.95
N GLY A 4 -33.64 -7.57 3.60
CA GLY A 4 -33.35 -7.90 2.19
C GLY A 4 -32.68 -6.79 1.37
N PHE A 5 -32.39 -5.62 1.97
CA PHE A 5 -31.63 -4.58 1.30
C PHE A 5 -30.14 -4.95 1.21
N LYS A 6 -29.56 -4.69 0.04
CA LYS A 6 -28.10 -4.69 -0.17
C LYS A 6 -27.57 -3.30 0.20
N ALA A 7 -26.43 -3.26 0.87
CA ALA A 7 -25.71 -2.03 1.13
C ALA A 7 -24.77 -1.73 -0.05
N MET A 8 -24.62 -0.46 -0.40
CA MET A 8 -23.53 0.02 -1.25
C MET A 8 -22.55 0.77 -0.36
N ASP A 9 -21.29 0.40 -0.45
CA ASP A 9 -20.21 1.04 0.31
C ASP A 9 -19.74 2.28 -0.47
N SER A 10 -19.81 3.44 0.19
CA SER A 10 -19.40 4.71 -0.40
C SER A 10 -17.89 4.95 -0.31
N ASP A 11 -17.16 4.12 0.45
CA ASP A 11 -15.74 4.35 0.75
C ASP A 11 -14.92 3.05 0.63
N MET A 12 -14.79 2.57 -0.61
CA MET A 12 -13.94 1.42 -0.91
C MET A 12 -12.56 1.86 -1.40
N HIS A 13 -11.53 1.13 -0.96
CA HIS A 13 -10.16 1.32 -1.42
C HIS A 13 -9.61 0.04 -2.04
N VAL A 14 -8.68 0.22 -2.98
CA VAL A 14 -7.88 -0.87 -3.57
C VAL A 14 -6.42 -0.71 -3.19
N MET A 15 -5.70 -1.82 -3.16
CA MET A 15 -4.26 -1.82 -2.99
C MET A 15 -3.58 -1.78 -4.36
N GLU A 16 -2.78 -0.75 -4.58
CA GLU A 16 -2.00 -0.59 -5.81
C GLU A 16 -0.89 -1.65 -5.91
N PRO A 17 -0.50 -2.07 -7.13
CA PRO A 17 0.75 -2.79 -7.33
C PRO A 17 1.93 -1.95 -6.84
N CYS A 18 2.92 -2.58 -6.20
CA CYS A 18 4.06 -1.87 -5.60
C CYS A 18 4.88 -1.06 -6.63
N ASP A 19 4.81 -1.42 -7.90
CA ASP A 19 5.56 -0.83 -9.00
C ASP A 19 4.72 0.07 -9.94
N LEU A 20 3.51 0.46 -9.52
CA LEU A 20 2.56 1.24 -10.33
C LEU A 20 3.21 2.50 -10.90
N TRP A 21 3.84 3.31 -10.03
CA TRP A 21 4.43 4.58 -10.45
C TRP A 21 5.68 4.38 -11.32
N GLN A 22 6.49 3.36 -11.02
CA GLN A 22 7.70 3.07 -11.79
C GLN A 22 7.38 2.68 -13.24
N LYS A 23 6.18 2.11 -13.47
CA LYS A 23 5.71 1.73 -14.80
C LYS A 23 5.12 2.90 -15.60
N TYR A 24 4.40 3.81 -14.94
CA TYR A 24 3.48 4.70 -15.65
C TYR A 24 3.67 6.20 -15.41
N ILE A 25 4.48 6.63 -14.45
CA ILE A 25 4.73 8.07 -14.26
C ILE A 25 5.63 8.63 -15.38
N ASP A 26 5.46 9.90 -15.71
CA ASP A 26 6.41 10.61 -16.57
C ASP A 26 7.83 10.53 -15.95
N LYS A 27 8.80 10.13 -16.77
CA LYS A 27 10.18 9.87 -16.37
C LYS A 27 10.82 11.01 -15.60
N LYS A 28 10.43 12.27 -15.89
CA LYS A 28 10.96 13.45 -15.19
C LYS A 28 10.59 13.52 -13.70
N PHE A 29 9.71 12.65 -13.23
CA PHE A 29 9.26 12.58 -11.83
C PHE A 29 9.61 11.25 -11.15
N LEU A 30 10.26 10.31 -11.84
CA LEU A 30 10.56 8.98 -11.29
C LEU A 30 11.38 9.03 -10.00
N ASP A 31 12.23 10.04 -9.86
CA ASP A 31 13.12 10.28 -8.72
C ASP A 31 12.36 10.56 -7.41
N ARG A 32 11.15 11.11 -7.51
CA ARG A 32 10.28 11.45 -6.36
C ARG A 32 9.00 10.62 -6.32
N ALA A 33 8.86 9.67 -7.24
CA ALA A 33 7.67 8.83 -7.33
C ALA A 33 7.53 7.93 -6.09
N PRO A 34 6.30 7.67 -5.62
CA PRO A 34 6.06 6.68 -4.59
C PRO A 34 6.52 5.29 -5.03
N ILE A 35 7.16 4.55 -4.12
CA ILE A 35 7.57 3.16 -4.33
C ILE A 35 6.88 2.29 -3.29
N GLY A 36 5.98 1.40 -3.72
CA GLY A 36 5.34 0.47 -2.80
C GLY A 36 6.32 -0.58 -2.27
N LEU A 37 6.13 -0.99 -1.02
CA LEU A 37 6.95 -2.01 -0.37
C LEU A 37 6.26 -3.38 -0.41
N ASN A 38 7.05 -4.45 -0.44
CA ASN A 38 6.55 -5.83 -0.46
C ASN A 38 7.35 -6.74 0.49
N ARG A 39 7.48 -6.30 1.76
CA ARG A 39 8.32 -6.98 2.77
C ARG A 39 7.61 -8.17 3.42
N HIS A 40 6.28 -8.11 3.49
CA HIS A 40 5.44 -9.11 4.14
C HIS A 40 4.05 -9.11 3.51
N LYS A 41 3.22 -10.09 3.87
CA LYS A 41 1.81 -10.10 3.45
C LYS A 41 1.12 -8.83 3.96
N ARG A 42 0.33 -8.18 3.09
CA ARG A 42 -0.38 -6.92 3.37
C ARG A 42 0.55 -5.76 3.74
N ASP A 43 1.70 -5.66 3.10
CA ASP A 43 2.54 -4.47 3.24
C ASP A 43 1.81 -3.25 2.64
N LEU A 44 1.53 -2.28 3.51
CA LEU A 44 0.93 -0.99 3.15
C LEU A 44 1.99 0.11 3.07
N GLY A 45 3.26 -0.26 3.27
CA GLY A 45 4.38 0.66 3.27
C GLY A 45 4.63 1.22 1.89
N VAL A 46 4.84 2.52 1.81
CA VAL A 46 5.27 3.24 0.61
C VAL A 46 6.46 4.12 0.96
N GLN A 47 7.49 4.11 0.13
CA GLN A 47 8.60 5.07 0.23
C GLN A 47 8.30 6.29 -0.64
N VAL A 48 8.38 7.48 -0.04
CA VAL A 48 8.25 8.78 -0.72
C VAL A 48 9.37 9.69 -0.21
N ASP A 49 10.15 10.29 -1.10
CA ASP A 49 11.28 11.17 -0.76
C ASP A 49 12.23 10.56 0.29
N GLY A 50 12.54 9.26 0.14
CA GLY A 50 13.42 8.51 1.05
C GLY A 50 12.80 8.17 2.41
N LYS A 51 11.52 8.49 2.66
CA LYS A 51 10.81 8.20 3.91
C LYS A 51 9.77 7.10 3.70
N ILE A 52 9.73 6.13 4.62
CA ILE A 52 8.72 5.07 4.61
C ILE A 52 7.48 5.52 5.38
N MET A 53 6.32 5.39 4.74
CA MET A 53 5.01 5.76 5.24
C MET A 53 4.06 4.54 5.19
N PRO A 54 3.25 4.28 6.24
CA PRO A 54 3.36 4.88 7.56
C PRO A 54 4.72 4.53 8.20
N ARG A 55 5.16 5.37 9.16
CA ARG A 55 6.41 5.14 9.88
C ARG A 55 6.38 3.72 10.47
N PRO A 56 7.36 2.85 10.15
CA PRO A 56 7.40 1.49 10.68
C PRO A 56 7.44 1.51 12.21
N THR A 57 6.69 0.61 12.84
CA THR A 57 6.80 0.40 14.28
C THR A 57 8.11 -0.33 14.58
N PRO A 58 8.88 0.08 15.61
CA PRO A 58 10.10 -0.64 16.00
C PRO A 58 9.82 -2.07 16.47
N LYS A 59 8.62 -2.28 17.03
CA LYS A 59 8.16 -3.58 17.50
C LYS A 59 7.65 -4.40 16.30
N PRO A 60 8.18 -5.61 16.07
CA PRO A 60 7.65 -6.51 15.05
C PRO A 60 6.20 -6.87 15.36
N ILE A 61 5.35 -6.88 14.33
CA ILE A 61 3.97 -7.34 14.43
C ILE A 61 3.93 -8.80 13.92
N PRO A 62 3.68 -9.80 14.78
CA PRO A 62 3.73 -11.21 14.38
C PRO A 62 2.78 -11.56 13.22
N ALA A 63 1.67 -10.82 13.07
CA ALA A 63 0.71 -10.99 11.99
C ALA A 63 1.24 -10.56 10.60
N LEU A 64 2.33 -9.79 10.55
CA LEU A 64 2.99 -9.31 9.33
C LEU A 64 4.24 -10.14 9.02
N GLY A 65 4.16 -11.46 9.21
CA GLY A 65 5.25 -12.38 8.91
C GLY A 65 5.69 -12.34 7.44
N PRO A 66 6.92 -12.82 7.14
CA PRO A 66 7.50 -12.76 5.80
C PRO A 66 6.64 -13.48 4.76
N ILE A 67 6.81 -13.09 3.50
CA ILE A 67 6.18 -13.76 2.37
C ILE A 67 6.83 -15.14 2.24
N ARG A 68 6.02 -16.20 2.46
CA ARG A 68 6.43 -17.60 2.30
C ARG A 68 6.63 -17.93 0.82
#